data_AF-A0A1H0JUE1-F1
#
_entry.id   AF-A0A1H0JUE1-F1
#
_cell.length_a   1.000
_cell.length_b   1.000
_cell.length_c   1.000
_cell.angle_alpha   90.00
_cell.angle_beta   90.00
_cell.angle_gamma   90.00
#
_symmetry.space_group_name_H-M   'P 1'
#
loop_
_entity.id
_entity.type
_entity.pdbx_description
1 polymer ?
#
loop_
_entity_poly.entity_id
_entity_poly.type
_entity_poly.pdbx_seq_one_letter_code
_entity_poly.pdbx_strand_id
1 'polypeptide(L)'
;MCARVIAGRWAEHSSRPLLLSIDLRNGLITAAGELDRAVAHRLTDALLALVQTGHRTWTVDAAGISFCDADGLRALAAGAALAESRGGRLRVTAPSPFTAQLLRLVGMTDLIDSTADRSPMGAA
;
A
#
# COMPACT_ATOMS: atom_id res chain seq x y z
N MET A 1 -22.70 28.46 33.66
CA MET A 1 -21.53 27.56 33.70
C MET A 1 -21.36 26.98 32.30
N CYS A 2 -20.49 27.57 31.48
CA CYS A 2 -20.35 27.26 30.06
C CYS A 2 -19.39 26.08 29.84
N ALA A 3 -19.89 24.94 29.37
CA ALA A 3 -19.07 23.88 28.83
C ALA A 3 -18.75 24.19 27.36
N ARG A 4 -17.51 24.61 27.11
CA ARG A 4 -16.99 24.92 25.77
C ARG A 4 -16.63 23.60 25.10
N VAL A 5 -17.58 23.02 24.35
CA VAL A 5 -17.26 21.94 23.41
C VAL A 5 -16.37 22.56 22.33
N ILE A 6 -15.07 22.26 22.38
CA ILE A 6 -14.18 22.50 21.25
C ILE A 6 -14.61 21.47 20.21
N ALA A 7 -15.59 21.86 19.39
CA ALA A 7 -15.91 21.13 18.18
C ALA A 7 -14.61 21.06 17.38
N GLY A 8 -13.99 19.88 17.41
CA GLY A 8 -12.87 19.58 16.55
C GLY A 8 -13.30 19.93 15.14
N ARG A 9 -12.69 20.98 14.61
CA ARG A 9 -12.79 21.38 13.21
C ARG A 9 -12.08 20.29 12.43
N TRP A 10 -12.74 19.15 12.26
CA TRP A 10 -12.35 18.13 11.29
C TRP A 10 -12.63 18.78 9.94
N ALA A 11 -11.61 19.46 9.42
CA ALA A 11 -11.63 19.94 8.06
C ALA A 11 -12.06 18.76 7.20
N GLU A 12 -13.11 18.97 6.42
CA GLU A 12 -13.47 18.21 5.22
C GLU A 12 -12.19 18.09 4.38
N HIS A 13 -11.35 17.09 4.70
CA HIS A 13 -10.25 16.70 3.85
C HIS A 13 -10.94 16.16 2.61
N SER A 14 -10.70 16.82 1.48
CA SER A 14 -11.09 16.32 0.17
C SER A 14 -10.29 15.05 -0.09
N SER A 15 -10.67 13.94 0.57
CA SER A 15 -9.97 12.67 0.51
C SER A 15 -9.95 12.22 -0.95
N ARG A 16 -8.76 12.10 -1.52
CA ARG A 16 -8.62 11.50 -2.83
C ARG A 16 -8.97 10.02 -2.71
N PRO A 17 -9.99 9.54 -3.43
CA PRO A 17 -10.44 8.16 -3.28
C PRO A 17 -9.29 7.21 -3.63
N LEU A 18 -9.13 6.17 -2.83
CA LEU A 18 -8.21 5.09 -3.16
C LEU A 18 -8.74 4.32 -4.36
N LEU A 19 -8.00 4.39 -5.46
CA LEU A 19 -8.17 3.58 -6.66
C LEU A 19 -7.18 2.42 -6.61
N LEU A 20 -7.69 1.21 -6.82
CA LEU A 20 -6.91 -0.02 -6.90
C LEU A 20 -7.18 -0.69 -8.24
N SER A 21 -6.12 -1.08 -8.94
CA SER A 21 -6.18 -2.00 -10.07
C SER A 21 -5.43 -3.27 -9.70
N ILE A 22 -5.98 -4.43 -10.08
CA ILE A 22 -5.41 -5.75 -9.76
C ILE A 22 -5.08 -6.46 -11.08
N ASP A 23 -3.79 -6.68 -11.32
CA ASP A 23 -3.30 -7.53 -12.38
C ASP A 23 -2.98 -8.92 -11.82
N LEU A 24 -3.96 -9.82 -11.99
CA LEU A 24 -3.88 -11.22 -11.55
C LEU A 24 -2.84 -12.04 -12.31
N ARG A 25 -2.40 -11.60 -13.49
CA ARG A 25 -1.42 -12.33 -14.33
C ARG A 25 0.00 -12.07 -13.87
N ASN A 26 0.26 -10.88 -13.33
CA ASN A 26 1.60 -10.47 -12.89
C ASN A 26 1.73 -10.40 -11.37
N GLY A 27 0.65 -10.60 -10.62
CA GLY A 27 0.65 -10.44 -9.17
C GLY A 27 0.86 -8.98 -8.74
N LEU A 28 0.37 -8.03 -9.52
CA LEU A 28 0.59 -6.60 -9.34
C LEU A 28 -0.71 -5.90 -8.91
N ILE A 29 -0.60 -5.06 -7.90
CA ILE A 29 -1.64 -4.13 -7.48
C ILE A 29 -1.11 -2.72 -7.72
N THR A 30 -1.81 -1.92 -8.51
CA THR A 30 -1.50 -0.49 -8.66
C THR A 30 -2.43 0.31 -7.77
N ALA A 31 -1.86 1.15 -6.91
CA ALA A 31 -2.61 1.93 -5.93
C ALA A 31 -2.39 3.43 -6.13
N ALA A 32 -3.48 4.20 -6.14
CA ALA A 32 -3.45 5.65 -6.27
C ALA A 32 -4.46 6.33 -5.36
N GLY A 33 -4.10 7.48 -4.77
CA GLY A 33 -4.92 8.21 -3.81
C GLY A 33 -4.38 8.12 -2.39
N GLU A 34 -5.28 8.05 -1.41
CA GLU A 34 -4.92 8.05 0.01
C GLU A 34 -5.15 6.66 0.60
N LEU A 35 -4.14 6.12 1.28
CA LEU A 35 -4.23 4.84 1.99
C LEU A 35 -4.34 5.12 3.50
N ASP A 36 -5.57 5.36 3.95
CA ASP A 36 -5.91 5.63 5.34
C ASP A 36 -6.79 4.52 5.96
N ARG A 37 -7.13 4.65 7.24
CA ARG A 37 -8.05 3.74 7.93
C ARG A 37 -9.36 3.47 7.18
N ALA A 38 -9.95 4.47 6.53
CA ALA A 38 -11.26 4.32 5.90
C ALA A 38 -11.21 3.36 4.70
N VAL A 39 -10.06 3.25 4.03
CA VAL A 39 -9.91 2.46 2.80
C VAL A 39 -8.83 1.38 2.86
N ALA A 40 -8.08 1.27 3.97
CA ALA A 40 -7.02 0.27 4.17
C ALA A 40 -7.51 -1.18 3.95
N HIS A 41 -8.75 -1.50 4.32
CA HIS A 41 -9.36 -2.82 4.09
C HIS A 41 -9.36 -3.22 2.61
N ARG A 42 -9.51 -2.26 1.68
CA ARG A 42 -9.54 -2.53 0.23
C ARG A 42 -8.22 -3.08 -0.28
N LEU A 43 -7.10 -2.62 0.30
CA LEU A 43 -5.78 -3.16 -0.05
C LEU A 43 -5.63 -4.60 0.42
N THR A 44 -6.11 -4.91 1.63
CA THR A 44 -6.14 -6.29 2.14
C THR A 44 -7.00 -7.19 1.26
N ASP A 45 -8.19 -6.73 0.84
CA ASP A 45 -9.07 -7.48 -0.07
C ASP A 45 -8.40 -7.72 -1.44
N ALA A 46 -7.69 -6.73 -1.98
CA ALA A 46 -6.95 -6.87 -3.23
C ALA A 46 -5.81 -7.90 -3.11
N LEU A 47 -5.10 -7.92 -1.99
CA LEU A 47 -4.06 -8.92 -1.70
C LEU A 47 -4.65 -10.33 -1.53
N LEU A 48 -5.84 -10.44 -0.93
CA LEU A 48 -6.60 -11.70 -0.88
C LEU A 48 -7.06 -12.18 -2.27
N ALA A 49 -7.24 -11.29 -3.25
CA ALA A 49 -7.46 -11.72 -4.63
C ALA A 49 -6.18 -12.34 -5.22
N LEU A 50 -5.01 -11.77 -4.92
CA LEU A 50 -3.71 -12.31 -5.37
C LEU A 50 -3.37 -13.66 -4.72
N VAL A 51 -3.88 -13.94 -3.52
CA VAL A 51 -3.77 -15.26 -2.89
C VAL A 51 -4.29 -16.39 -3.79
N GLN A 52 -5.35 -16.12 -4.54
CA GLN A 52 -5.97 -17.12 -5.40
C GLN A 52 -5.13 -17.37 -6.66
N THR A 53 -4.07 -16.60 -6.86
CA THR A 53 -3.09 -16.78 -7.94
C THR A 53 -1.94 -17.68 -7.48
N GLY A 54 -1.21 -18.27 -8.42
CA GLY A 54 -0.01 -19.06 -8.13
C GLY A 54 1.24 -18.24 -7.78
N HIS A 55 1.15 -16.90 -7.78
CA HIS A 55 2.32 -16.03 -7.63
C HIS A 55 2.95 -16.12 -6.24
N ARG A 56 4.29 -16.22 -6.22
CA ARG A 56 5.10 -16.19 -4.99
C ARG A 56 5.64 -14.79 -4.67
N THR A 57 5.52 -13.83 -5.58
CA THR A 57 5.86 -12.44 -5.32
C THR A 57 4.65 -11.61 -5.72
N TRP A 58 4.19 -10.79 -4.78
CA TRP A 58 3.16 -9.79 -5.04
C TRP A 58 3.78 -8.41 -4.97
N THR A 59 3.35 -7.53 -5.87
CA THR A 59 3.87 -6.18 -5.98
C THR A 59 2.74 -5.20 -5.76
N VAL A 60 2.96 -4.18 -4.93
CA VAL A 60 2.11 -3.02 -4.78
C VAL A 60 2.85 -1.83 -5.34
N ASP A 61 2.41 -1.34 -6.50
CA ASP A 61 2.86 -0.07 -7.05
C ASP A 61 2.18 1.08 -6.33
N ALA A 62 2.98 1.79 -5.54
CA ALA A 62 2.56 2.92 -4.72
C ALA A 62 2.90 4.27 -5.35
N ALA A 63 3.25 4.33 -6.65
CA ALA A 63 3.57 5.58 -7.34
C ALA A 63 2.45 6.63 -7.25
N GLY A 64 1.19 6.18 -7.22
CA GLY A 64 0.01 7.05 -7.10
C GLY A 64 -0.42 7.37 -5.67
N ILE A 65 0.23 6.81 -4.65
CA ILE A 65 -0.16 7.00 -3.25
C ILE A 65 0.38 8.36 -2.75
N SER A 66 -0.54 9.28 -2.50
CA SER A 66 -0.21 10.61 -1.97
C SER A 66 -0.15 10.66 -0.44
N PHE A 67 -0.77 9.71 0.25
CA PHE A 67 -0.81 9.65 1.71
C PHE A 67 -0.92 8.21 2.21
N CYS A 68 -0.27 7.91 3.32
CA CYS A 68 -0.36 6.63 4.01
C CYS A 68 -0.27 6.86 5.53
N ASP A 69 -1.26 6.39 6.30
CA ASP A 69 -1.26 6.46 7.75
C ASP A 69 -0.84 5.12 8.41
N ALA A 70 -0.92 5.06 9.73
CA ALA A 70 -0.59 3.84 10.47
C ALA A 70 -1.48 2.63 10.10
N ASP A 71 -2.73 2.85 9.71
CA ASP A 71 -3.64 1.78 9.30
C ASP A 71 -3.34 1.31 7.87
N GLY A 72 -2.93 2.21 6.97
CA GLY A 72 -2.35 1.85 5.68
C GLY A 72 -1.07 1.01 5.80
N LEU A 73 -0.16 1.39 6.70
CA LEU A 73 1.03 0.60 6.99
C LEU A 73 0.68 -0.78 7.57
N ARG A 74 -0.32 -0.87 8.46
CA ARG A 74 -0.80 -2.17 8.97
C ARG A 74 -1.35 -3.05 7.86
N ALA A 75 -2.07 -2.49 6.89
CA ALA A 75 -2.56 -3.25 5.74
C ALA A 75 -1.42 -3.83 4.89
N LEU A 76 -0.34 -3.05 4.67
CA LEU A 76 0.87 -3.54 4.00
C LEU A 76 1.56 -4.65 4.80
N ALA A 77 1.69 -4.49 6.12
CA ALA A 77 2.29 -5.49 7.00
C ALA A 77 1.48 -6.81 7.00
N ALA A 78 0.15 -6.71 7.08
CA ALA A 78 -0.74 -7.86 7.00
C ALA A 78 -0.61 -8.58 5.63
N GLY A 79 -0.48 -7.81 4.56
CA GLY A 79 -0.20 -8.33 3.21
C GLY A 79 1.12 -9.07 3.10
N ALA A 80 2.18 -8.54 3.70
CA ALA A 80 3.49 -9.16 3.75
C ALA A 80 3.45 -10.51 4.48
N ALA A 81 2.85 -10.53 5.68
CA ALA A 81 2.68 -11.76 6.46
C ALA A 81 1.84 -12.81 5.69
N LEU A 82 0.82 -12.37 4.95
CA LEU A 82 -0.02 -13.23 4.12
C LEU A 82 0.71 -13.84 2.92
N ALA A 83 1.66 -13.09 2.33
CA ALA A 83 2.52 -13.58 1.27
C ALA A 83 3.54 -14.59 1.82
N GLU A 84 4.18 -14.26 2.95
CA GLU A 84 5.15 -15.10 3.64
C GLU A 84 4.54 -16.44 4.09
N SER A 85 3.31 -16.43 4.61
CA SER A 85 2.61 -17.67 4.99
C SER A 85 2.37 -18.62 3.81
N ARG A 86 2.54 -18.14 2.57
CA ARG A 86 2.46 -18.94 1.33
C ARG A 86 3.82 -19.22 0.70
N GLY A 87 4.91 -18.97 1.43
CA GLY A 87 6.28 -19.08 0.92
C GLY A 87 6.60 -18.05 -0.15
N GLY A 88 5.90 -16.92 -0.14
CA GLY A 88 6.10 -15.80 -1.04
C GLY A 88 6.57 -14.54 -0.31
N ARG A 89 6.51 -13.40 -1.01
CA ARG A 89 6.85 -12.08 -0.46
C ARG A 89 5.98 -10.98 -1.06
N LEU A 90 5.79 -9.92 -0.29
CA LEU A 90 5.20 -8.66 -0.77
C LEU A 90 6.31 -7.65 -1.05
N ARG A 91 6.17 -6.90 -2.14
CA ARG A 91 7.04 -5.78 -2.50
C ARG A 91 6.22 -4.52 -2.71
N VAL A 92 6.77 -3.37 -2.33
CA VAL A 92 6.21 -2.05 -2.55
C VAL A 92 7.14 -1.29 -3.48
N THR A 93 6.69 -1.00 -4.70
CA THR A 93 7.45 -0.26 -5.71
C THR A 93 7.01 1.20 -5.73
N ALA A 94 7.95 2.08 -6.09
CA ALA A 94 7.72 3.51 -6.23
C ALA A 94 6.97 4.21 -5.06
N PRO A 95 7.22 3.88 -3.77
CA PRO A 95 6.60 4.64 -2.69
C PRO A 95 7.08 6.10 -2.72
N SER A 96 6.21 7.04 -2.36
CA SER A 96 6.62 8.43 -2.16
C SER A 96 7.75 8.51 -1.12
N PRO A 97 8.63 9.54 -1.16
CA PRO A 97 9.71 9.68 -0.18
C PRO A 97 9.22 9.64 1.28
N PHE A 98 8.03 10.20 1.55
CA PHE A 98 7.39 10.17 2.85
C PHE A 98 6.95 8.75 3.23
N THR A 99 6.23 8.05 2.34
CA THR A 99 5.80 6.66 2.56
C THR A 99 7.00 5.73 2.76
N ALA A 100 8.06 5.90 1.97
CA ALA A 100 9.30 5.15 2.12
C ALA A 100 9.98 5.41 3.48
N GLN A 101 9.96 6.66 3.95
CA GLN A 101 10.49 7.00 5.28
C GLN A 101 9.66 6.38 6.39
N LEU A 102 8.32 6.41 6.28
CA LEU A 102 7.44 5.76 7.24
C LEU A 102 7.70 4.25 7.31
N LEU A 103 7.79 3.57 6.17
CA LEU A 103 8.12 2.15 6.09
C LEU A 103 9.45 1.83 6.79
N ARG A 104 10.48 2.66 6.58
CA ARG A 104 11.76 2.52 7.30
C ARG A 104 11.63 2.71 8.81
N LEU A 105 10.87 3.72 9.24
CA LEU A 105 10.68 4.02 10.67
C LEU A 105 9.96 2.90 11.42
N VAL A 106 9.05 2.19 10.75
CA VAL A 106 8.31 1.07 11.35
C VAL A 106 8.99 -0.29 11.12
N GLY A 107 10.22 -0.31 10.60
CA GLY A 107 10.99 -1.55 10.39
C GLY A 107 10.53 -2.39 9.18
N MET A 108 9.75 -1.82 8.26
CA MET A 108 9.23 -2.47 7.05
C MET A 108 10.08 -2.16 5.81
N THR A 109 11.37 -1.87 5.99
CA THR A 109 12.30 -1.53 4.90
C THR A 109 12.38 -2.64 3.85
N ASP A 110 12.31 -3.90 4.27
CA ASP A 110 12.43 -5.07 3.39
C ASP A 110 11.28 -5.20 2.37
N LEU A 111 10.18 -4.48 2.61
CA LEU A 111 9.09 -4.40 1.63
C LEU A 111 9.40 -3.46 0.49
N ILE A 112 10.23 -2.43 0.71
CA ILE A 112 10.54 -1.47 -0.34
C ILE A 112 11.35 -2.19 -1.40
N ASP A 113 10.87 -2.19 -2.64
CA ASP A 113 11.64 -2.80 -3.70
C ASP A 113 12.89 -1.96 -3.97
N SER A 114 14.06 -2.54 -3.65
CA SER A 114 15.36 -1.95 -3.93
C SER A 114 15.69 -1.96 -5.42
N THR A 115 14.91 -2.66 -6.26
CA THR A 115 15.06 -2.62 -7.72
C THR A 115 14.45 -1.32 -8.28
N ALA A 116 15.12 -0.20 -8.01
CA ALA A 116 15.18 0.92 -8.95
C ALA A 116 16.03 0.56 -10.20
N ASP A 117 16.39 -0.71 -10.39
CA ASP A 117 16.97 -1.22 -11.62
C ASP A 117 15.85 -1.48 -12.64
N ARG A 118 15.57 -0.43 -13.41
CA ARG A 118 14.81 -0.56 -14.66
C ARG A 118 15.58 -1.52 -15.57
N SER A 119 15.12 -2.75 -15.70
CA SER A 119 15.16 -3.38 -17.03
C SER A 119 13.99 -2.79 -17.83
N PRO A 120 14.22 -1.90 -18.82
CA PRO A 120 13.19 -1.60 -19.78
C PRO A 120 12.86 -2.89 -20.50
N MET A 121 11.56 -3.20 -20.51
CA MET A 121 10.92 -4.20 -21.33
C MET A 121 11.50 -4.17 -22.76
N GLY A 122 11.86 -5.36 -23.27
CA GLY A 122 12.59 -5.54 -24.52
C GLY A 122 12.04 -4.74 -25.69
N ALA A 123 12.93 -4.03 -26.37
CA ALA A 123 12.76 -3.75 -27.79
C ALA A 123 13.12 -5.03 -28.55
N ALA A 124 12.11 -5.65 -29.15
CA ALA A 124 12.23 -6.61 -30.24
C ALA A 124 11.27 -6.17 -31.35
#